data_AF-A0A1G5GZG1-F1
#
_entry.id   AF-A0A1G5GZG1-F1
#
_cell.length_a   1.000
_cell.length_b   1.000
_cell.length_c   1.000
_cell.angle_alpha   90.00
_cell.angle_beta   90.00
_cell.angle_gamma   90.00
#
_symmetry.space_group_name_H-M   'P 1'
#
loop_
_entity.id
_entity.type
_entity.pdbx_description
1 polymer ?
#
loop_
_entity_poly.entity_id
_entity_poly.type
_entity_poly.pdbx_seq_one_letter_code
_entity_poly.pdbx_strand_id
1 'polypeptide(L)'
;MKKTILILLLGIGLSANAQKSNTQAYDLILKLIPDAGKTTSWQSAKDATKGLVTWTKATPSKEIIEYNIIGQAMLGYDSQQIKCDGKPCETSVTLSGPTTKTYNLIVLELPPDGLPAIQLEKLFGKKQFTAKIVKKEIDEGLGGVIYYEVQFPGKPLVWIQTSTFPAYREEQSNDFSITVFLSKKDMLSRM
;
A
#
# COMPACT_ATOMS: atom_id res chain seq x y z
N MET A 1 47.71 40.45 24.53
CA MET A 1 48.13 39.16 23.90
C MET A 1 46.90 38.28 23.70
N LYS A 2 46.64 37.94 22.43
CA LYS A 2 45.97 36.75 21.88
C LYS A 2 45.02 35.95 22.80
N LYS A 3 43.72 35.92 22.47
CA LYS A 3 42.89 34.69 22.36
C LYS A 3 41.71 34.94 21.41
N THR A 4 41.96 34.81 20.10
CA THR A 4 40.92 34.77 19.05
C THR A 4 41.05 33.41 18.37
N ILE A 5 40.40 32.37 18.88
CA ILE A 5 40.35 31.06 18.20
C ILE A 5 39.00 30.37 18.48
N LEU A 6 38.40 29.91 17.38
CA LEU A 6 37.37 28.85 17.24
C LEU A 6 35.88 29.21 17.44
N ILE A 7 35.30 29.92 16.48
CA ILE A 7 33.92 29.65 16.04
C ILE A 7 33.93 29.57 14.50
N LEU A 8 34.45 28.47 13.96
CA LEU A 8 34.47 28.23 12.51
C LEU A 8 34.38 26.73 12.18
N LEU A 9 33.50 26.02 12.92
CA LEU A 9 33.24 24.58 12.75
C LEU A 9 31.75 24.24 12.99
N LEU A 10 30.84 25.15 12.63
CA LEU A 10 29.38 24.93 12.59
C LEU A 10 28.83 24.82 11.16
N GLY A 11 29.72 24.67 10.18
CA GLY A 11 29.37 24.44 8.78
C GLY A 11 29.95 23.13 8.33
N ILE A 12 29.24 22.02 8.57
CA ILE A 12 29.17 20.78 7.78
C ILE A 12 28.29 19.83 8.62
N GLY A 13 27.22 19.32 8.04
CA GLY A 13 26.62 18.08 8.52
C GLY A 13 25.17 18.16 8.99
N LEU A 14 24.27 18.81 8.25
CA LEU A 14 22.85 18.44 8.26
C LEU A 14 22.29 18.45 6.83
N SER A 15 22.96 17.77 5.91
CA SER A 15 22.24 17.15 4.79
C SER A 15 21.47 15.98 5.39
N ALA A 16 20.35 16.27 6.05
CA ALA A 16 19.38 15.26 6.42
C ALA A 16 18.80 14.73 5.11
N ASN A 17 19.47 13.72 4.54
CA ASN A 17 18.83 12.80 3.62
C ASN A 17 17.69 12.20 4.42
N ALA A 18 16.49 12.76 4.27
CA ALA A 18 15.27 12.21 4.83
C ALA A 18 15.09 10.84 4.17
N GLN A 19 15.66 9.82 4.79
CA GLN A 19 15.50 8.44 4.40
C GLN A 19 14.00 8.19 4.40
N LYS A 20 13.42 7.87 3.22
CA LYS A 20 11.99 7.56 3.09
C LYS A 20 11.66 6.53 4.17
N SER A 21 10.79 6.91 5.11
CA SER A 21 10.45 6.05 6.24
C SER A 21 9.79 4.78 5.72
N ASN A 22 10.34 3.62 6.10
CA ASN A 22 9.77 2.33 5.76
C ASN A 22 8.36 2.24 6.35
N THR A 23 7.33 2.34 5.49
CA THR A 23 5.94 2.41 5.92
C THR A 23 5.35 1.01 5.92
N GLN A 24 4.70 0.59 7.01
CA GLN A 24 4.06 -0.73 7.01
C GLN A 24 2.81 -0.71 6.10
N ALA A 25 2.58 -1.77 5.35
CA ALA A 25 1.40 -1.90 4.46
C ALA A 25 0.09 -1.64 5.22
N TYR A 26 -0.02 -2.17 6.45
CA TYR A 26 -1.14 -1.90 7.36
C TYR A 26 -1.34 -0.39 7.60
N ASP A 27 -0.26 0.32 7.96
CA ASP A 27 -0.33 1.74 8.33
C ASP A 27 -0.67 2.60 7.09
N LEU A 28 -0.19 2.23 5.91
CA LEU A 28 -0.55 2.89 4.66
C LEU A 28 -2.03 2.67 4.31
N ILE A 29 -2.52 1.42 4.35
CA ILE A 29 -3.93 1.10 4.10
C ILE A 29 -4.83 1.89 5.06
N LEU A 30 -4.48 1.90 6.35
CA LEU A 30 -5.25 2.62 7.36
C LEU A 30 -5.33 4.14 7.08
N LYS A 31 -4.25 4.74 6.59
CA LYS A 31 -4.23 6.17 6.19
C LYS A 31 -5.04 6.45 4.92
N LEU A 32 -5.13 5.47 4.02
CA LEU A 32 -5.87 5.60 2.76
C LEU A 32 -7.36 5.30 2.90
N ILE A 33 -7.79 4.55 3.91
CA ILE A 33 -9.22 4.38 4.18
C ILE A 33 -9.76 5.67 4.80
N PRO A 34 -10.84 6.28 4.26
CA PRO A 34 -11.43 7.48 4.85
C PRO A 34 -12.00 7.17 6.24
N ASP A 35 -12.05 8.18 7.12
CA ASP A 35 -12.79 8.03 8.38
C ASP A 35 -14.29 7.85 8.13
N ALA A 36 -15.00 7.26 9.10
CA ALA A 36 -16.44 7.06 8.99
C ALA A 36 -17.17 8.38 8.69
N GLY A 37 -18.01 8.39 7.66
CA GLY A 37 -18.76 9.57 7.21
C GLY A 37 -17.96 10.59 6.40
N LYS A 38 -16.68 10.32 6.10
CA LYS A 38 -15.87 11.15 5.19
C LYS A 38 -15.94 10.61 3.76
N THR A 39 -15.89 11.52 2.80
CA THR A 39 -15.81 11.19 1.38
C THR A 39 -14.38 10.89 0.97
N THR A 40 -14.24 10.03 -0.04
CA THR A 40 -12.95 9.69 -0.62
C THR A 40 -12.56 10.74 -1.64
N SER A 41 -11.39 11.36 -1.47
CA SER A 41 -10.84 12.26 -2.47
C SER A 41 -9.35 12.04 -2.66
N TRP A 42 -8.86 12.18 -3.90
CA TRP A 42 -7.42 12.06 -4.15
C TRP A 42 -6.61 13.05 -3.31
N GLN A 43 -7.16 14.26 -3.08
CA GLN A 43 -6.49 15.25 -2.25
C GLN A 43 -6.38 14.78 -0.79
N SER A 44 -7.47 14.29 -0.20
CA SER A 44 -7.41 13.74 1.17
C SER A 44 -6.42 12.57 1.30
N ALA A 45 -6.33 11.71 0.29
CA ALA A 45 -5.37 10.61 0.27
C ALA A 45 -3.92 11.12 0.17
N LYS A 46 -3.66 12.11 -0.70
CA LYS A 46 -2.34 12.78 -0.82
C LYS A 46 -1.91 13.41 0.49
N ASP A 47 -2.82 14.10 1.16
CA ASP A 47 -2.54 14.76 2.44
C ASP A 47 -2.27 13.74 3.55
N ALA A 48 -3.08 12.68 3.65
CA ALA A 48 -2.91 11.61 4.64
C ALA A 48 -1.61 10.79 4.48
N THR A 49 -1.10 10.73 3.25
CA THR A 49 0.10 9.95 2.87
C THR A 49 1.31 10.81 2.55
N LYS A 50 1.27 12.11 2.90
CA LYS A 50 2.37 13.04 2.66
C LYS A 50 3.67 12.53 3.30
N GLY A 51 4.73 12.47 2.49
CA GLY A 51 6.04 11.96 2.91
C GLY A 51 6.16 10.42 2.91
N LEU A 52 5.07 9.69 2.66
CA LEU A 52 5.04 8.22 2.59
C LEU A 52 4.88 7.73 1.14
N VAL A 53 4.00 8.39 0.38
CA VAL A 53 3.71 8.06 -1.02
C VAL A 53 4.08 9.23 -1.91
N THR A 54 4.79 8.93 -3.00
CA THR A 54 5.06 9.89 -4.08
C THR A 54 4.04 9.67 -5.19
N TRP A 55 3.07 10.57 -5.31
CA TRP A 55 1.95 10.44 -6.25
C TRP A 55 2.27 11.02 -7.62
N THR A 56 1.86 10.32 -8.68
CA THR A 56 1.86 10.79 -10.06
C THR A 56 0.54 11.50 -10.40
N LYS A 57 0.38 11.95 -11.65
CA LYS A 57 -0.87 12.56 -12.12
C LYS A 57 -1.91 11.47 -12.38
N ALA A 58 -3.18 11.78 -12.13
CA ALA A 58 -4.26 10.86 -12.44
C ALA A 58 -4.41 10.68 -13.96
N THR A 59 -4.59 9.44 -14.41
CA THR A 59 -4.76 9.06 -15.81
C THR A 59 -6.04 8.23 -15.99
N PRO A 60 -6.72 8.31 -17.15
CA PRO A 60 -7.80 7.40 -17.47
C PRO A 60 -7.27 5.96 -17.51
N SER A 61 -8.03 5.02 -16.95
CA SER A 61 -7.80 3.60 -17.19
C SER A 61 -8.11 3.27 -18.65
N LYS A 62 -7.27 2.45 -19.29
CA LYS A 62 -7.44 2.08 -20.70
C LYS A 62 -8.54 1.03 -20.91
N GLU A 63 -8.92 0.32 -19.85
CA GLU A 63 -9.73 -0.90 -19.94
C GLU A 63 -11.14 -0.72 -19.34
N ILE A 64 -11.35 0.35 -18.55
CA ILE A 64 -12.58 0.60 -17.79
C ILE A 64 -12.83 2.10 -17.68
N ILE A 65 -14.09 2.51 -17.50
CA ILE A 65 -14.49 3.91 -17.24
C ILE A 65 -14.13 4.28 -15.79
N GLU A 66 -12.84 4.22 -15.48
CA GLU A 66 -12.25 4.59 -14.19
C GLU A 66 -11.03 5.49 -14.42
N TYR A 67 -10.68 6.25 -13.40
CA TYR A 67 -9.46 7.04 -13.34
C TYR A 67 -8.56 6.47 -12.26
N ASN A 68 -7.27 6.39 -12.56
CA ASN A 68 -6.25 5.89 -11.66
C ASN A 68 -5.31 7.02 -11.26
N ILE A 69 -4.89 7.07 -10.00
CA ILE A 69 -3.65 7.74 -9.60
C ILE A 69 -2.70 6.65 -9.14
N ILE A 70 -1.47 6.72 -9.63
CA ILE A 70 -0.43 5.78 -9.26
C ILE A 70 0.56 6.54 -8.38
N GLY A 71 0.99 5.92 -7.30
CA GLY A 71 2.04 6.42 -6.43
C GLY A 71 3.04 5.33 -6.11
N GLN A 72 4.16 5.74 -5.53
CA GLN A 72 5.23 4.84 -5.10
C GLN A 72 5.51 5.03 -3.63
N ALA A 73 5.65 3.92 -2.90
CA ALA A 73 5.94 3.91 -1.47
C ALA A 73 7.02 2.87 -1.13
N MET A 74 7.84 3.17 -0.13
CA MET A 74 8.73 2.17 0.47
C MET A 74 7.94 1.41 1.53
N LEU A 75 7.59 0.15 1.24
CA LEU A 75 6.74 -0.65 2.11
C LEU A 75 7.50 -1.73 2.90
N GLY A 76 6.92 -2.05 4.05
CA GLY A 76 7.28 -3.19 4.87
C GLY A 76 6.04 -3.98 5.33
N TYR A 77 6.27 -5.21 5.77
CA TYR A 77 5.27 -6.07 6.43
C TYR A 77 5.91 -6.67 7.68
N ASP A 78 5.15 -6.83 8.76
CA ASP A 78 5.61 -7.38 10.04
C ASP A 78 7.02 -6.89 10.48
N SER A 79 7.25 -5.58 10.37
CA SER A 79 8.56 -4.94 10.68
C SER A 79 9.73 -5.32 9.77
N GLN A 80 9.50 -6.11 8.72
CA GLN A 80 10.46 -6.41 7.65
C GLN A 80 10.31 -5.42 6.50
N GLN A 81 11.43 -5.05 5.89
CA GLN A 81 11.45 -4.22 4.69
C GLN A 81 11.28 -5.09 3.46
N ILE A 82 10.43 -4.66 2.55
CA ILE A 82 10.28 -5.31 1.26
C ILE A 82 11.52 -5.06 0.41
N LYS A 83 12.02 -6.13 -0.22
CA LYS A 83 13.21 -6.10 -1.05
C LYS A 83 12.90 -6.67 -2.43
N CYS A 84 13.57 -6.15 -3.44
CA CYS A 84 13.65 -6.68 -4.78
C CYS A 84 15.14 -6.88 -5.08
N ASP A 85 15.55 -8.09 -5.46
CA ASP A 85 16.97 -8.42 -5.72
C ASP A 85 17.90 -8.05 -4.54
N GLY A 86 17.42 -8.29 -3.31
CA GLY A 86 18.16 -8.02 -2.08
C GLY A 86 18.26 -6.53 -1.68
N LYS A 87 17.69 -5.60 -2.45
CA LYS A 87 17.68 -4.16 -2.14
C LYS A 87 16.28 -3.67 -1.79
N PRO A 88 16.13 -2.67 -0.91
CA PRO A 88 14.84 -2.02 -0.70
C PRO A 88 14.27 -1.51 -2.02
N CYS A 89 13.01 -1.81 -2.30
CA CYS A 89 12.34 -1.35 -3.52
C CYS A 89 11.02 -0.63 -3.22
N GLU A 90 10.63 0.21 -4.17
CA GLU A 90 9.38 0.94 -4.13
C GLU A 90 8.25 0.06 -4.67
N THR A 91 7.14 0.05 -3.95
CA THR A 91 5.92 -0.67 -4.31
C THR A 91 4.94 0.31 -4.93
N SER A 92 4.19 -0.17 -5.92
CA SER A 92 3.15 0.62 -6.57
C SER A 92 1.90 0.69 -5.67
N VAL A 93 1.36 1.90 -5.53
CA VAL A 93 0.14 2.22 -4.81
C VAL A 93 -0.81 2.85 -5.83
N THR A 94 -1.87 2.14 -6.20
CA THR A 94 -2.88 2.67 -7.10
C THR A 94 -4.14 2.97 -6.31
N LEU A 95 -4.71 4.16 -6.49
CA LEU A 95 -6.13 4.36 -6.17
C LEU A 95 -6.89 4.43 -7.49
N SER A 96 -8.11 3.89 -7.51
CA SER A 96 -8.98 3.90 -8.69
C SER A 96 -10.37 4.39 -8.30
N GLY A 97 -11.03 5.09 -9.22
CA GLY A 97 -12.41 5.48 -9.04
C GLY A 97 -13.11 6.08 -10.25
N PRO A 98 -14.41 6.38 -10.12
CA PRO A 98 -15.25 6.79 -11.25
C PRO A 98 -14.96 8.20 -11.76
N THR A 99 -14.20 9.00 -11.01
CA THR A 99 -13.89 10.39 -11.37
C THR A 99 -12.43 10.73 -11.11
N THR A 100 -11.95 11.81 -11.73
CA THR A 100 -10.63 12.40 -11.44
C THR A 100 -10.52 13.02 -10.04
N LYS A 101 -11.57 12.96 -9.21
CA LYS A 101 -11.63 13.57 -7.87
C LYS A 101 -11.77 12.58 -6.72
N THR A 102 -12.31 11.39 -6.97
CA THR A 102 -12.67 10.39 -5.94
C THR A 102 -12.10 9.01 -6.26
N TYR A 103 -11.92 8.16 -5.25
CA TYR A 103 -11.53 6.76 -5.39
C TYR A 103 -12.44 5.86 -4.56
N ASN A 104 -12.65 4.61 -5.00
CA ASN A 104 -13.38 3.57 -4.26
C ASN A 104 -12.57 2.27 -4.14
N LEU A 105 -11.40 2.23 -4.77
CA LEU A 105 -10.47 1.12 -4.78
C LEU A 105 -9.06 1.59 -4.41
N ILE A 106 -8.34 0.78 -3.63
CA ILE A 106 -6.92 0.95 -3.31
C ILE A 106 -6.22 -0.35 -3.67
N VAL A 107 -5.10 -0.30 -4.38
CA VAL A 107 -4.30 -1.46 -4.75
C VAL A 107 -2.87 -1.23 -4.32
N LEU A 108 -2.31 -2.16 -3.56
CA LEU A 108 -0.89 -2.24 -3.27
C LEU A 108 -0.31 -3.43 -4.04
N GLU A 109 0.62 -3.17 -4.94
CA GLU A 109 1.37 -4.19 -5.68
C GLU A 109 2.70 -4.38 -4.96
N LEU A 110 2.86 -5.56 -4.37
CA LEU A 110 3.99 -5.90 -3.53
C LEU A 110 4.83 -6.95 -4.28
N PRO A 111 6.15 -6.78 -4.33
CA PRO A 111 7.02 -7.76 -4.95
C PRO A 111 6.97 -9.08 -4.16
N PRO A 112 7.26 -10.20 -4.83
CA PRO A 112 7.13 -11.55 -4.28
C PRO A 112 8.01 -11.84 -3.07
N ASP A 113 9.20 -11.25 -3.06
CA ASP A 113 10.30 -11.77 -2.27
C ASP A 113 10.03 -11.60 -0.77
N GLY A 114 9.91 -12.75 -0.09
CA GLY A 114 9.85 -12.83 1.37
C GLY A 114 8.46 -12.72 1.99
N LEU A 115 7.39 -12.59 1.21
CA LEU A 115 6.05 -12.39 1.78
C LEU A 115 5.54 -13.63 2.56
N PRO A 116 5.05 -13.46 3.80
CA PRO A 116 4.88 -14.55 4.77
C PRO A 116 3.67 -15.47 4.52
N ALA A 117 2.72 -15.00 3.70
CA ALA A 117 1.65 -15.73 3.00
C ALA A 117 0.60 -14.71 2.52
N ILE A 118 -0.36 -15.18 1.71
CA ILE A 118 -1.57 -14.45 1.30
C ILE A 118 -2.53 -14.06 2.46
N GLN A 119 -2.28 -14.49 3.70
CA GLN A 119 -3.19 -14.25 4.83
C GLN A 119 -2.96 -12.88 5.48
N LEU A 120 -4.02 -12.11 5.73
CA LEU A 120 -3.92 -10.77 6.30
C LEU A 120 -3.28 -10.75 7.69
N GLU A 121 -3.53 -11.76 8.51
CA GLU A 121 -2.96 -11.89 9.86
C GLU A 121 -1.43 -11.98 9.83
N LYS A 122 -0.90 -12.62 8.78
CA LYS A 122 0.56 -12.71 8.58
C LYS A 122 1.14 -11.42 8.01
N LEU A 123 0.38 -10.71 7.18
CA LEU A 123 0.81 -9.45 6.57
C LEU A 123 0.77 -8.27 7.55
N PHE A 124 -0.27 -8.23 8.38
CA PHE A 124 -0.50 -7.15 9.34
C PHE A 124 0.08 -7.44 10.73
N GLY A 125 0.50 -8.69 10.99
CA GLY A 125 1.11 -9.09 12.25
C GLY A 125 0.18 -8.83 13.44
N LYS A 126 0.71 -8.23 14.51
CA LYS A 126 -0.02 -7.94 15.76
C LYS A 126 -0.87 -6.66 15.73
N LYS A 127 -1.09 -6.06 14.56
CA LYS A 127 -1.86 -4.81 14.43
C LYS A 127 -3.35 -5.08 14.72
N GLN A 128 -4.07 -4.06 15.19
CA GLN A 128 -5.47 -4.18 15.57
C GLN A 128 -6.38 -4.11 14.35
N PHE A 129 -7.07 -5.20 14.05
CA PHE A 129 -8.18 -5.24 13.09
C PHE A 129 -9.03 -6.46 13.40
N THR A 130 -10.24 -6.50 12.85
CA THR A 130 -11.02 -7.74 12.78
C THR A 130 -11.22 -8.08 11.32
N ALA A 131 -11.08 -9.36 10.97
CA ALA A 131 -11.26 -9.85 9.62
C ALA A 131 -12.13 -11.10 9.63
N LYS A 132 -13.03 -11.19 8.66
CA LYS A 132 -13.83 -12.37 8.38
C LYS A 132 -13.60 -12.77 6.92
N ILE A 133 -13.18 -14.01 6.69
CA ILE A 133 -13.07 -14.55 5.34
C ILE A 133 -14.48 -14.66 4.74
N VAL A 134 -14.66 -14.07 3.56
CA VAL A 134 -15.92 -14.07 2.79
C VAL A 134 -15.86 -15.14 1.69
N LYS A 135 -14.72 -15.25 1.02
CA LYS A 135 -14.49 -16.25 -0.04
C LYS A 135 -13.00 -16.59 -0.11
N LYS A 136 -12.70 -17.81 -0.48
CA LYS A 136 -11.34 -18.32 -0.65
C LYS A 136 -11.28 -19.14 -1.93
N GLU A 137 -10.38 -18.77 -2.82
CA GLU A 137 -10.09 -19.48 -4.06
C GLU A 137 -8.59 -19.76 -4.06
N ILE A 138 -8.19 -20.97 -3.71
CA ILE A 138 -6.78 -21.37 -3.74
C ILE A 138 -6.67 -22.56 -4.67
N ASP A 139 -5.75 -22.44 -5.62
CA ASP A 139 -5.35 -23.52 -6.51
C ASP A 139 -3.92 -23.92 -6.14
N GLU A 140 -3.71 -25.20 -5.87
CA GLU A 140 -2.42 -25.74 -5.47
C GLU A 140 -1.42 -25.63 -6.63
N GLY A 141 -0.57 -24.60 -6.57
CA GLY A 141 0.50 -24.37 -7.54
C GLY A 141 0.20 -23.29 -8.59
N LEU A 142 -1.05 -22.79 -8.67
CA LEU A 142 -1.45 -21.69 -9.57
C LEU A 142 -1.79 -20.38 -8.84
N GLY A 143 -1.62 -20.36 -7.52
CA GLY A 143 -1.81 -19.18 -6.69
C GLY A 143 -3.17 -19.17 -5.99
N GLY A 144 -3.60 -18.00 -5.57
CA GLY A 144 -4.90 -17.89 -4.91
C GLY A 144 -5.32 -16.48 -4.62
N VAL A 145 -6.59 -16.37 -4.27
CA VAL A 145 -7.28 -15.15 -3.91
C VAL A 145 -8.08 -15.41 -2.63
N ILE A 146 -7.93 -14.52 -1.65
CA ILE A 146 -8.74 -14.54 -0.42
C ILE A 146 -9.42 -13.20 -0.25
N TYR A 147 -10.74 -13.24 -0.05
CA TYR A 147 -11.58 -12.08 0.18
C TYR A 147 -11.96 -12.01 1.66
N TYR A 148 -11.78 -10.84 2.25
CA TYR A 148 -12.05 -10.55 3.65
C TYR A 148 -13.03 -9.38 3.76
N GLU A 149 -13.92 -9.46 4.73
CA GLU A 149 -14.60 -8.31 5.31
C GLU A 149 -13.77 -7.86 6.53
N VAL A 150 -13.32 -6.60 6.52
CA VAL A 150 -12.31 -6.09 7.46
C VAL A 150 -12.78 -4.81 8.12
N GLN A 151 -12.67 -4.77 9.45
CA GLN A 151 -12.96 -3.59 10.26
C GLN A 151 -11.70 -3.15 10.99
N PHE A 152 -11.20 -1.96 10.63
CA PHE A 152 -10.09 -1.30 11.31
C PHE A 152 -10.61 -0.35 12.41
N PRO A 153 -9.80 -0.05 13.45
CA PRO A 153 -10.17 0.92 14.47
C PRO A 153 -10.48 2.31 13.88
N GLY A 154 -11.65 2.87 14.19
CA GLY A 154 -12.06 4.22 13.77
C GLY A 154 -12.39 4.38 12.27
N LYS A 155 -12.40 3.29 11.49
CA LYS A 155 -12.69 3.30 10.05
C LYS A 155 -14.05 2.68 9.74
N PRO A 156 -14.63 2.92 8.56
CA PRO A 156 -15.75 2.12 8.09
C PRO A 156 -15.31 0.67 7.81
N LEU A 157 -16.30 -0.23 7.72
CA LEU A 157 -16.11 -1.57 7.21
C LEU A 157 -15.63 -1.51 5.75
N VAL A 158 -14.61 -2.28 5.41
CA VAL A 158 -14.07 -2.40 4.04
C VAL A 158 -13.93 -3.87 3.65
N TRP A 159 -13.71 -4.13 2.36
CA TRP A 159 -13.43 -5.47 1.86
C TRP A 159 -12.02 -5.52 1.31
N ILE A 160 -11.25 -6.53 1.69
CA ILE A 160 -9.87 -6.69 1.24
C ILE A 160 -9.76 -7.98 0.46
N GLN A 161 -9.17 -7.91 -0.71
CA GLN A 161 -8.69 -9.05 -1.48
C GLN A 161 -7.18 -9.11 -1.34
N THR A 162 -6.66 -10.27 -1.00
CA THR A 162 -5.25 -10.60 -1.15
C THR A 162 -5.11 -11.60 -2.29
N SER A 163 -4.18 -11.36 -3.20
CA SER A 163 -3.94 -12.25 -4.36
C SER A 163 -2.47 -12.59 -4.47
N THR A 164 -2.19 -13.84 -4.81
CA THR A 164 -0.84 -14.30 -5.17
C THR A 164 -0.96 -15.09 -6.47
N PHE A 165 -0.13 -14.76 -7.45
CA PHE A 165 -0.05 -15.51 -8.69
C PHE A 165 1.40 -16.01 -8.85
N PRO A 166 1.61 -17.30 -9.09
CA PRO A 166 2.92 -17.82 -9.38
C PRO A 166 3.38 -17.22 -10.70
N ALA A 167 4.67 -16.91 -10.76
CA ALA A 167 5.30 -16.52 -12.00
C ALA A 167 5.13 -17.63 -13.03
N TYR A 168 4.39 -17.35 -14.11
CA TYR A 168 4.22 -18.31 -15.21
C TYR A 168 5.49 -18.48 -16.08
N ARG A 169 6.57 -17.73 -15.81
CA ARG A 169 7.88 -17.82 -16.50
C ARG A 169 9.02 -17.54 -15.53
N GLU A 170 10.18 -18.17 -15.75
CA GLU A 170 11.43 -18.03 -14.96
C GLU A 170 11.93 -16.57 -14.81
N GLU A 171 11.40 -15.62 -15.59
CA GLU A 171 11.75 -14.20 -15.56
C GLU A 171 10.68 -13.30 -14.92
N GLN A 172 9.51 -13.83 -14.58
CA GLN A 172 8.51 -13.09 -13.82
C GLN A 172 8.62 -13.49 -12.36
N SER A 173 8.37 -12.54 -11.47
CA SER A 173 8.41 -12.75 -10.04
C SER A 173 6.95 -12.96 -9.59
N ASN A 174 6.67 -13.73 -8.52
CA ASN A 174 5.27 -13.94 -8.10
C ASN A 174 4.62 -12.59 -7.74
N ASP A 175 3.54 -12.23 -8.43
CA ASP A 175 2.85 -10.98 -8.10
C ASP A 175 1.99 -11.19 -6.85
N PHE A 176 2.26 -10.39 -5.81
CA PHE A 176 1.39 -10.29 -4.64
C PHE A 176 0.68 -8.93 -4.67
N SER A 177 -0.62 -8.93 -4.42
CA SER A 177 -1.37 -7.69 -4.32
C SER A 177 -2.38 -7.70 -3.18
N ILE A 178 -2.54 -6.51 -2.58
CA ILE A 178 -3.60 -6.22 -1.63
C ILE A 178 -4.52 -5.20 -2.28
N THR A 179 -5.76 -5.57 -2.51
CA THR A 179 -6.80 -4.69 -3.04
C THR A 179 -7.84 -4.42 -1.98
N VAL A 180 -8.08 -3.15 -1.67
CA VAL A 180 -9.10 -2.69 -0.72
C VAL A 180 -10.24 -2.06 -1.49
N PHE A 181 -11.43 -2.61 -1.30
CA PHE A 181 -12.70 -2.11 -1.80
C PHE A 181 -13.41 -1.35 -0.67
N LEU A 182 -13.80 -0.11 -0.95
CA LEU A 182 -14.49 0.72 0.04
C LEU A 182 -15.99 0.42 0.13
N SER A 183 -16.52 -0.44 -0.75
CA SER A 183 -17.88 -0.97 -0.66
C SER A 183 -17.96 -2.44 -1.07
N LYS A 184 -18.94 -3.16 -0.51
CA LYS A 184 -19.22 -4.56 -0.87
C LYS A 184 -19.56 -4.70 -2.35
N LYS A 185 -20.28 -3.72 -2.89
CA LYS A 185 -20.69 -3.68 -4.29
C LYS A 185 -19.47 -3.69 -5.22
N ASP A 186 -18.45 -2.89 -4.90
CA ASP A 186 -17.24 -2.80 -5.70
C ASP A 186 -16.47 -4.13 -5.68
N MET A 187 -16.38 -4.78 -4.52
CA MET A 187 -15.78 -6.13 -4.41
C MET A 187 -16.55 -7.14 -5.27
N LEU A 188 -17.88 -7.20 -5.13
CA LEU A 188 -18.72 -8.15 -5.87
C LEU A 188 -18.67 -7.94 -7.39
N SER A 189 -18.41 -6.72 -7.86
CA SER A 189 -18.27 -6.46 -9.30
C SER A 189 -16.99 -7.01 -9.93
N ARG A 190 -16.03 -7.45 -9.11
CA ARG A 190 -14.73 -7.99 -9.54
C ARG A 190 -14.51 -9.46 -9.15
N MET A 191 -15.55 -10.10 -8.60
CA MET A 191 -15.60 -11.54 -8.31
C MET A 191 -16.32 -12.28 -9.43
#